data_AF-A0A8S3G068-F1
#
_entry.id   AF-A0A8S3G068-F1
#
_cell.length_a   1.000
_cell.length_b   1.000
_cell.length_c   1.000
_cell.angle_alpha   90.00
_cell.angle_beta   90.00
_cell.angle_gamma   90.00
#
_symmetry.space_group_name_H-M   'P 1'
#
loop_
_entity.id
_entity.type
_entity.pdbx_description
1 polymer ?
#
loop_
_entity_poly.entity_id
_entity_poly.type
_entity_poly.pdbx_seq_one_letter_code
_entity_poly.pdbx_strand_id
1 'polypeptide(L)'
;MKNIPDLFRKIIGTVLSLAEKPIMQLTVKEYLWGYQDPILSLLKNRLPQLVMNDQVSVFASVVNEAQYETILISSGVGLDENHIERINNLGRIERFNFSTNLSVWSNKYANMINGTDSTIWHPDVKKDEFIYTFMNDICRSVHLKYNQTHKNLFDIDTYHYILPNDAFANSKDNEGFCLNNTMENGTQQLKCLPSGLFSLSSCVH
;
A
#
# COMPACT_ATOMS: atom_id res chain seq x y z
N MET A 1 -10.81 7.16 14.02
CA MET A 1 -11.04 7.16 15.49
C MET A 1 -10.58 8.46 16.20
N LYS A 2 -10.64 9.66 15.60
CA LYS A 2 -10.05 10.87 16.21
C LYS A 2 -10.94 11.66 17.21
N ASN A 3 -12.23 11.32 17.36
CA ASN A 3 -13.18 12.14 18.14
C ASN A 3 -14.01 11.35 19.19
N ILE A 4 -13.56 10.18 19.65
CA ILE A 4 -14.23 9.46 20.74
C ILE A 4 -13.67 9.98 22.07
N PRO A 5 -14.50 10.46 23.02
CA PRO A 5 -14.02 10.89 24.34
C PRO A 5 -13.18 9.81 25.03
N ASP A 6 -12.07 10.19 25.66
CA ASP A 6 -11.11 9.25 26.27
C ASP A 6 -11.76 8.27 27.27
N LEU A 7 -12.79 8.73 27.99
CA LEU A 7 -13.57 7.89 28.90
C LEU A 7 -14.27 6.75 28.15
N PHE A 8 -14.86 7.04 27.00
CA PHE A 8 -15.56 6.06 26.18
C PHE A 8 -14.58 5.05 25.57
N ARG A 9 -13.39 5.50 25.17
CA ARG A 9 -12.30 4.63 24.70
C ARG A 9 -11.85 3.65 25.78
N LYS A 10 -11.73 4.11 27.04
CA LYS A 10 -11.40 3.24 28.18
C LYS A 10 -12.51 2.23 28.46
N ILE A 11 -13.77 2.64 28.42
CA ILE A 11 -14.92 1.74 28.63
C ILE A 11 -14.95 0.64 27.58
N ILE A 12 -14.83 1.00 26.29
CA ILE A 12 -14.74 0.02 25.21
C ILE A 12 -13.55 -0.92 25.46
N GLY A 13 -12.36 -0.38 25.74
CA GLY A 13 -11.16 -1.19 26.00
C GLY A 13 -11.35 -2.23 27.12
N THR A 14 -12.00 -1.84 28.22
CA THR A 14 -12.29 -2.76 29.34
C THR A 14 -13.34 -3.80 28.98
N VAL A 15 -14.39 -3.43 28.23
CA VAL A 15 -15.41 -4.39 27.79
C VAL A 15 -14.81 -5.40 26.82
N LEU A 16 -14.00 -4.93 25.87
CA LEU A 16 -13.29 -5.78 24.90
C LEU A 16 -12.37 -6.79 25.58
N SER A 17 -11.58 -6.35 26.57
CA SER A 17 -10.63 -7.22 27.28
C SER A 17 -11.30 -8.28 28.15
N LEU A 18 -12.54 -8.03 28.59
CA LEU A 18 -13.35 -9.00 29.34
C LEU A 18 -14.15 -9.93 28.42
N ALA A 19 -14.49 -9.48 27.21
CA ALA A 19 -15.34 -10.21 26.27
C ALA A 19 -14.57 -11.23 25.42
N GLU A 20 -13.32 -10.95 25.05
CA GLU A 20 -12.55 -11.82 24.14
C GLU A 20 -11.08 -11.97 24.52
N LYS A 21 -10.48 -13.05 23.99
CA LYS A 21 -9.04 -13.32 24.12
C LYS A 21 -8.29 -12.67 22.96
N PRO A 22 -7.04 -12.22 23.16
CA PRO A 22 -6.22 -11.63 22.09
C PRO A 22 -5.89 -12.60 20.95
N ILE A 23 -6.11 -13.90 21.16
CA ILE A 23 -5.80 -14.98 20.23
C ILE A 23 -7.10 -15.75 19.96
N MET A 24 -7.40 -15.93 18.68
CA MET A 24 -8.58 -16.65 18.19
C MET A 24 -8.16 -17.82 17.31
N GLN A 25 -9.03 -18.82 17.20
CA GLN A 25 -8.87 -19.94 16.29
C GLN A 25 -9.87 -19.77 15.15
N LEU A 26 -9.35 -19.63 13.92
CA LEU A 26 -10.12 -19.49 12.69
C LEU A 26 -9.67 -20.54 11.69
N THR A 27 -10.56 -20.94 10.80
CA THR A 27 -10.17 -21.67 9.59
C THR A 27 -9.43 -20.75 8.63
N VAL A 28 -8.64 -21.33 7.72
CA VAL A 28 -7.97 -20.57 6.65
C VAL A 28 -8.97 -19.77 5.82
N LYS A 29 -10.16 -20.33 5.57
CA LYS A 29 -11.22 -19.66 4.83
C LYS A 29 -11.70 -18.40 5.54
N GLU A 30 -11.99 -18.51 6.84
CA GLU A 30 -12.45 -17.39 7.67
C GLU A 30 -11.39 -16.30 7.79
N TYR A 31 -10.13 -16.68 7.97
CA TYR A 31 -9.04 -15.72 8.08
C TYR A 31 -8.80 -14.92 6.78
N LEU A 32 -8.78 -15.61 5.63
CA LEU A 32 -8.45 -14.98 4.34
C LEU A 32 -9.63 -14.24 3.71
N TRP A 33 -10.83 -14.82 3.77
CA TRP A 33 -12.01 -14.34 3.06
C TRP A 33 -13.06 -13.71 3.96
N GLY A 34 -12.89 -13.87 5.26
CA GLY A 34 -13.63 -13.12 6.25
C GLY A 34 -14.48 -13.99 7.16
N TYR A 35 -14.69 -13.44 8.35
CA TYR A 35 -15.60 -13.95 9.37
C TYR A 35 -16.39 -12.78 9.97
N GLN A 36 -17.54 -13.11 10.54
CA GLN A 36 -18.32 -12.15 11.31
C GLN A 36 -17.77 -12.06 12.73
N ASP A 37 -17.26 -10.90 13.10
CA ASP A 37 -16.67 -10.67 14.42
C ASP A 37 -17.76 -10.40 15.46
N PRO A 38 -17.89 -11.24 16.53
CA PRO A 38 -18.99 -11.13 17.48
C PRO A 38 -19.07 -9.76 18.17
N ILE A 39 -17.91 -9.17 18.47
CA ILE A 39 -17.81 -7.86 19.11
C ILE A 39 -18.20 -6.76 18.14
N LEU A 40 -17.66 -6.77 16.92
CA LEU A 40 -18.03 -5.78 15.91
C LEU A 40 -19.52 -5.87 15.57
N SER A 41 -20.11 -7.07 15.54
CA SER A 41 -21.56 -7.25 15.37
C SER A 41 -22.34 -6.61 16.52
N LEU A 42 -21.90 -6.80 17.76
CA LEU A 42 -22.53 -6.17 18.92
C LEU A 42 -22.42 -4.64 18.85
N LEU A 43 -21.23 -4.12 18.52
CA LEU A 43 -21.00 -2.68 18.40
C LEU A 43 -21.76 -2.07 17.23
N LYS A 44 -21.84 -2.74 16.09
CA LYS A 44 -22.65 -2.32 14.94
C LYS A 44 -24.13 -2.20 15.31
N ASN A 45 -24.66 -3.15 16.08
CA ASN A 45 -26.06 -3.12 16.52
C ASN A 45 -26.35 -2.05 17.59
N ARG A 46 -25.38 -1.74 18.46
CA ARG A 46 -25.56 -0.79 19.57
C ARG A 46 -25.12 0.63 19.25
N LEU A 47 -24.10 0.78 18.41
CA LEU A 47 -23.42 2.02 18.04
C LEU A 47 -23.13 2.02 16.53
N PRO A 48 -24.17 1.93 15.66
CA PRO A 48 -24.00 1.87 14.20
C PRO A 48 -23.26 3.09 13.62
N GLN A 49 -23.25 4.22 14.33
CA GLN A 49 -22.47 5.41 13.97
C GLN A 49 -20.96 5.26 14.15
N LEU A 50 -20.49 4.23 14.88
CA LEU A 50 -19.06 3.97 15.11
C LEU A 50 -18.55 2.76 14.34
N VAL A 51 -19.39 1.73 14.14
CA VAL A 51 -19.02 0.48 13.47
C VAL A 51 -20.04 0.18 12.39
N MET A 52 -19.62 0.30 11.13
CA MET A 52 -20.49 0.07 9.96
C MET A 52 -20.37 -1.37 9.42
N ASN A 53 -19.21 -1.98 9.57
CA ASN A 53 -18.93 -3.35 9.14
C ASN A 53 -18.47 -4.21 10.31
N ASP A 54 -18.99 -5.42 10.39
CA ASP A 54 -18.66 -6.45 11.36
C ASP A 54 -17.95 -7.66 10.73
N GLN A 55 -17.62 -7.59 9.44
CA GLN A 55 -16.76 -8.53 8.76
C GLN A 55 -15.29 -8.11 8.90
N VAL A 56 -14.44 -9.07 9.26
CA VAL A 56 -12.99 -8.90 9.32
C VAL A 56 -12.36 -9.90 8.36
N SER A 57 -11.46 -9.45 7.51
CA SER A 57 -10.80 -10.27 6.47
C SER A 57 -9.43 -9.69 6.10
N VAL A 58 -8.47 -10.56 5.77
CA VAL A 58 -7.19 -10.13 5.18
C VAL A 58 -7.40 -9.57 3.78
N PHE A 59 -8.27 -10.19 2.96
CA PHE A 59 -8.58 -9.74 1.61
C PHE A 59 -9.93 -8.99 1.55
N ALA A 60 -10.17 -8.11 2.53
CA ALA A 60 -11.41 -7.34 2.61
C ALA A 60 -11.72 -6.57 1.31
N SER A 61 -10.71 -6.06 0.60
CA SER A 61 -10.86 -5.38 -0.68
C SER A 61 -11.42 -6.26 -1.81
N VAL A 62 -11.09 -7.56 -1.80
CA VAL A 62 -11.59 -8.54 -2.80
C VAL A 62 -13.00 -9.00 -2.46
N VAL A 63 -13.31 -9.08 -1.16
CA VAL A 63 -14.58 -9.62 -0.65
C VAL A 63 -15.66 -8.54 -0.62
N ASN A 64 -15.29 -7.28 -0.37
CA ASN A 64 -16.21 -6.16 -0.38
C ASN A 64 -16.27 -5.59 -1.80
N GLU A 65 -17.27 -6.00 -2.57
CA GLU A 65 -17.56 -5.64 -3.99
C GLU A 65 -17.64 -4.11 -4.30
N ALA A 66 -17.33 -3.24 -3.35
CA ALA A 66 -17.56 -1.80 -3.41
C ALA A 66 -16.36 -0.95 -3.89
N GLN A 67 -15.18 -1.54 -4.12
CA GLN A 67 -14.00 -0.77 -4.53
C GLN A 67 -13.45 -1.27 -5.87
N TYR A 68 -14.01 -0.77 -6.97
CA TYR A 68 -13.35 -0.87 -8.26
C TYR A 68 -12.21 0.14 -8.31
N GLU A 69 -10.99 -0.37 -8.27
CA GLU A 69 -9.80 0.43 -8.52
C GLU A 69 -9.63 0.63 -10.02
N THR A 70 -9.36 1.85 -10.45
CA THR A 70 -9.16 2.18 -11.86
C THR A 70 -7.72 2.61 -12.08
N ILE A 71 -7.03 1.88 -12.96
CA ILE A 71 -5.67 2.20 -13.39
C ILE A 71 -5.71 2.62 -14.86
N LEU A 72 -5.23 3.83 -15.15
CA LEU A 72 -4.98 4.29 -16.50
C LEU A 72 -3.51 4.00 -16.85
N ILE A 73 -3.29 3.15 -17.84
CA ILE A 73 -1.96 2.70 -18.28
C ILE A 73 -1.67 3.25 -19.67
N SER A 74 -0.45 3.74 -19.87
CA SER A 74 0.03 4.18 -21.17
C SER A 74 0.35 2.99 -22.08
N SER A 75 -0.23 2.99 -23.28
CA SER A 75 0.03 1.97 -24.31
C SER A 75 1.39 2.13 -25.01
N GLY A 76 2.11 3.23 -24.76
CA GLY A 76 3.34 3.57 -25.46
C GLY A 76 3.17 3.95 -26.94
N VAL A 77 1.94 3.98 -27.46
CA VAL A 77 1.65 4.30 -28.87
C VAL A 77 1.48 5.80 -29.08
N GLY A 78 1.97 6.29 -30.22
CA GLY A 78 1.83 7.67 -30.67
C GLY A 78 2.99 8.56 -30.22
N LEU A 79 2.77 9.86 -30.34
CA LEU A 79 3.75 10.89 -30.00
C LEU A 79 3.32 11.63 -28.73
N ASP A 80 4.29 12.07 -27.94
CA ASP A 80 4.06 13.01 -26.85
C ASP A 80 3.88 14.45 -27.36
N GLU A 81 3.69 15.40 -26.45
CA GLU A 81 3.52 16.82 -26.76
C GLU A 81 4.71 17.45 -27.52
N ASN A 82 5.89 16.84 -27.43
CA ASN A 82 7.11 17.26 -28.10
C ASN A 82 7.37 16.48 -29.40
N HIS A 83 6.39 15.72 -29.89
CA HIS A 83 6.48 14.88 -31.09
C HIS A 83 7.51 13.73 -30.97
N ILE A 84 7.75 13.23 -29.76
CA ILE A 84 8.66 12.11 -29.49
C ILE A 84 7.84 10.83 -29.29
N GLU A 85 8.34 9.70 -29.81
CA GLU A 85 7.69 8.39 -29.64
C GLU A 85 7.48 8.05 -28.16
N ARG A 86 6.26 7.63 -27.82
CA ARG A 86 5.87 7.33 -26.45
C ARG A 86 6.28 5.94 -25.99
N ILE A 87 7.05 5.18 -26.78
CA ILE A 87 7.35 3.77 -26.49
C ILE A 87 8.00 3.57 -25.12
N ASN A 88 8.79 4.55 -24.65
CA ASN A 88 9.39 4.53 -23.31
C ASN A 88 8.38 4.71 -22.16
N ASN A 89 7.13 5.05 -22.45
CA ASN A 89 6.03 5.11 -21.50
C ASN A 89 5.20 3.81 -21.47
N LEU A 90 5.51 2.80 -22.27
CA LEU A 90 4.75 1.54 -22.30
C LEU A 90 4.59 0.96 -20.88
N GLY A 91 3.34 0.67 -20.49
CA GLY A 91 3.01 0.11 -19.18
C GLY A 91 3.01 1.13 -18.03
N ARG A 92 3.44 2.38 -18.27
CA ARG A 92 3.49 3.41 -17.22
C ARG A 92 2.09 3.76 -16.75
N ILE A 93 1.89 3.81 -15.44
CA ILE A 93 0.64 4.25 -14.84
C ILE A 93 0.56 5.77 -14.93
N GLU A 94 -0.48 6.27 -15.59
CA GLU A 94 -0.75 7.69 -15.73
C GLU A 94 -1.67 8.19 -14.62
N ARG A 95 -2.64 7.35 -14.21
CA ARG A 95 -3.57 7.66 -13.12
C ARG A 95 -3.95 6.41 -12.35
N PHE A 96 -4.08 6.56 -11.05
CA PHE A 96 -4.71 5.61 -10.15
C PHE A 96 -5.92 6.29 -9.51
N ASN A 97 -7.10 5.69 -9.64
CA ASN A 97 -8.37 6.25 -9.15
C ASN A 97 -8.57 7.71 -9.55
N PHE A 98 -8.34 7.99 -10.84
CA PHE A 98 -8.45 9.31 -11.47
C PHE A 98 -7.44 10.36 -11.00
N SER A 99 -6.53 10.01 -10.08
CA SER A 99 -5.48 10.89 -9.57
C SER A 99 -4.11 10.53 -10.16
N THR A 100 -3.25 11.54 -10.31
CA THR A 100 -1.85 11.37 -10.71
C THR A 100 -0.92 11.12 -9.53
N ASN A 101 -1.38 11.39 -8.30
CA ASN A 101 -0.67 11.18 -7.05
C ASN A 101 -1.59 10.57 -5.99
N LEU A 102 -1.01 9.89 -5.01
CA LEU A 102 -1.69 9.50 -3.79
C LEU A 102 -1.90 10.68 -2.84
N SER A 103 -2.66 10.45 -1.77
CA SER A 103 -2.91 11.42 -0.69
C SER A 103 -2.74 10.81 0.71
N VAL A 104 -2.17 9.61 0.80
CA VAL A 104 -2.10 8.81 2.03
C VAL A 104 -0.80 9.00 2.81
N TRP A 105 0.25 9.50 2.15
CA TRP A 105 1.58 9.71 2.73
C TRP A 105 1.83 11.16 3.14
N SER A 106 2.85 11.39 3.98
CA SER A 106 3.06 12.70 4.62
C SER A 106 3.66 13.77 3.70
N ASN A 107 4.29 13.38 2.58
CA ASN A 107 4.92 14.33 1.66
C ASN A 107 4.63 14.01 0.18
N LYS A 108 4.92 14.98 -0.69
CA LYS A 108 4.65 14.86 -2.13
C LYS A 108 5.41 13.72 -2.79
N TYR A 109 6.67 13.50 -2.40
CA TYR A 109 7.53 12.47 -2.97
C TYR A 109 6.97 11.06 -2.72
N ALA A 110 6.61 10.75 -1.47
CA ALA A 110 6.03 9.46 -1.09
C ALA A 110 4.67 9.20 -1.75
N ASN A 111 3.95 10.26 -2.11
CA ASN A 111 2.67 10.18 -2.82
C ASN A 111 2.80 10.09 -4.35
N MET A 112 4.00 10.06 -4.92
CA MET A 112 4.15 9.90 -6.38
C MET A 112 3.81 8.48 -6.82
N ILE A 113 3.06 8.38 -7.92
CA ILE A 113 2.80 7.11 -8.63
C ILE A 113 3.82 7.01 -9.77
N ASN A 114 4.82 6.15 -9.60
CA ASN A 114 5.96 6.02 -10.50
C ASN A 114 6.01 4.62 -11.12
N GLY A 115 6.34 4.57 -12.41
CA GLY A 115 6.58 3.33 -13.14
C GLY A 115 5.31 2.59 -13.54
N THR A 116 5.39 1.26 -13.54
CA THR A 116 4.34 0.36 -14.06
C THR A 116 3.72 -0.48 -12.94
N ASP A 117 2.74 -1.31 -13.27
CA ASP A 117 2.16 -2.31 -12.35
C ASP A 117 3.01 -3.60 -12.24
N SER A 118 4.27 -3.58 -12.72
CA SER A 118 5.18 -4.73 -12.83
C SER A 118 4.77 -5.83 -13.82
N THR A 119 3.73 -5.65 -14.62
CA THR A 119 3.38 -6.64 -15.67
C THR A 119 4.22 -6.47 -16.92
N ILE A 120 4.60 -5.22 -17.24
CA ILE A 120 5.42 -4.85 -18.38
C ILE A 120 6.23 -3.59 -18.06
N TRP A 121 7.36 -3.42 -18.75
CA TRP A 121 8.20 -2.21 -18.72
C TRP A 121 8.47 -1.73 -20.14
N HIS A 122 9.07 -0.54 -20.25
CA HIS A 122 9.54 -0.03 -21.55
C HIS A 122 10.54 -1.00 -22.19
N PRO A 123 10.67 -1.02 -23.52
CA PRO A 123 11.68 -1.83 -24.18
C PRO A 123 13.10 -1.33 -23.87
N ASP A 124 14.09 -2.14 -24.24
CA ASP A 124 15.52 -1.81 -24.17
C ASP A 124 16.04 -1.45 -22.77
N VAL A 125 15.43 -2.04 -21.73
CA VAL A 125 15.84 -1.88 -20.33
C VAL A 125 17.36 -2.07 -20.15
N LYS A 126 17.99 -1.20 -19.36
CA LYS A 126 19.43 -1.13 -19.10
C LYS A 126 19.79 -1.58 -17.70
N LYS A 127 20.93 -2.27 -17.56
CA LYS A 127 21.38 -2.85 -16.28
C LYS A 127 21.71 -1.80 -15.21
N ASP A 128 22.02 -0.57 -15.62
CA ASP A 128 22.38 0.55 -14.75
C ASP A 128 21.18 1.43 -14.37
N GLU A 129 20.00 1.15 -14.90
CA GLU A 129 18.79 1.90 -14.56
C GLU A 129 18.00 1.27 -13.41
N PHE A 130 17.31 2.13 -12.65
CA PHE A 130 16.26 1.70 -11.74
C PHE A 130 14.93 1.69 -12.49
N ILE A 131 14.20 0.58 -12.40
CA ILE A 131 12.82 0.50 -12.87
C ILE A 131 11.88 0.71 -11.70
N TYR A 132 10.79 1.43 -11.92
CA TYR A 132 9.82 1.74 -10.87
C TYR A 132 8.57 0.89 -11.04
N THR A 133 7.93 0.58 -9.92
CA THR A 133 6.61 -0.01 -9.91
C THR A 133 5.75 0.59 -8.82
N PHE A 134 4.47 0.80 -9.15
CA PHE A 134 3.46 1.17 -8.18
C PHE A 134 2.81 -0.12 -7.65
N MET A 135 3.01 -0.40 -6.36
CA MET A 135 2.41 -1.53 -5.68
C MET A 135 1.16 -1.04 -4.95
N ASN A 136 0.00 -1.28 -5.56
CA ASN A 136 -1.26 -0.80 -5.02
C ASN A 136 -1.60 -1.41 -3.65
N ASP A 137 -1.31 -2.71 -3.45
CA ASP A 137 -1.56 -3.42 -2.18
C ASP A 137 -0.88 -2.77 -0.96
N ILE A 138 0.18 -2.00 -1.19
CA ILE A 138 0.90 -1.25 -0.16
C ILE A 138 0.85 0.28 -0.36
N CYS A 139 0.00 0.74 -1.28
CA CYS A 139 -0.21 2.12 -1.65
C CYS A 139 1.08 2.91 -1.87
N ARG A 140 2.15 2.35 -2.48
CA ARG A 140 3.37 3.14 -2.75
C ARG A 140 4.10 2.68 -3.99
N SER A 141 4.87 3.61 -4.54
CA SER A 141 5.87 3.29 -5.56
C SER A 141 7.16 2.81 -4.90
N VAL A 142 7.80 1.82 -5.52
CA VAL A 142 9.15 1.34 -5.17
C VAL A 142 10.00 1.25 -6.43
N HIS A 143 11.32 1.24 -6.23
CA HIS A 143 12.27 1.03 -7.31
C HIS A 143 12.86 -0.39 -7.20
N LEU A 144 13.19 -0.98 -8.35
CA LEU A 144 13.88 -2.25 -8.46
C LEU A 144 15.22 -1.99 -9.13
N LYS A 145 16.24 -2.75 -8.72
CA LYS A 145 17.60 -2.66 -9.27
C LYS A 145 18.00 -3.95 -9.93
N TYR A 146 18.79 -3.86 -10.98
CA TYR A 146 19.41 -5.02 -11.59
C TYR A 146 20.26 -5.77 -10.55
N ASN A 147 20.09 -7.08 -10.51
CA ASN A 147 20.90 -7.98 -9.69
C ASN A 147 21.83 -8.82 -10.58
N GLN A 148 21.24 -9.54 -11.54
CA GLN A 148 21.98 -10.46 -12.40
C GLN A 148 21.26 -10.72 -13.72
N THR A 149 21.98 -11.30 -14.68
CA THR A 149 21.41 -11.81 -15.94
C THR A 149 21.23 -13.32 -15.83
N HIS A 150 20.02 -13.82 -16.06
CA HIS A 150 19.78 -15.25 -16.29
C HIS A 150 19.92 -15.53 -17.78
N LYS A 151 20.76 -16.51 -18.12
CA LYS A 151 20.96 -16.93 -19.50
C LYS A 151 20.05 -18.09 -19.85
N ASN A 152 19.57 -18.11 -21.10
CA ASN A 152 18.82 -19.22 -21.68
C ASN A 152 17.60 -19.64 -20.86
N LEU A 153 16.88 -18.70 -20.24
CA LEU A 153 15.59 -19.00 -19.66
C LEU A 153 14.57 -19.14 -20.80
N PHE A 154 14.26 -20.38 -21.18
CA PHE A 154 13.49 -20.67 -22.39
C PHE A 154 14.09 -20.04 -23.65
N ASP A 155 15.42 -20.15 -23.81
CA ASP A 155 16.20 -19.55 -24.92
C ASP A 155 16.16 -18.01 -24.99
N ILE A 156 15.78 -17.36 -23.89
CA ILE A 156 15.77 -15.91 -23.74
C ILE A 156 16.70 -15.51 -22.59
N ASP A 157 17.60 -14.58 -22.85
CA ASP A 157 18.39 -13.93 -21.81
C ASP A 157 17.52 -12.90 -21.08
N THR A 158 17.44 -13.00 -19.76
CA THR A 158 16.56 -12.15 -18.93
C THR A 158 17.34 -11.44 -17.84
N TYR A 159 16.90 -10.23 -17.50
CA TYR A 159 17.44 -9.48 -16.37
C TYR A 159 16.60 -9.74 -15.13
N HIS A 160 17.27 -10.15 -14.05
CA HIS A 160 16.66 -10.28 -12.74
C HIS A 160 16.80 -8.96 -12.00
N TYR A 161 15.70 -8.23 -11.89
CA TYR A 161 15.58 -7.06 -11.02
C TYR A 161 15.07 -7.49 -9.65
N ILE A 162 15.62 -6.88 -8.61
CA ILE A 162 15.24 -7.13 -7.22
C ILE A 162 14.84 -5.83 -6.54
N LEU A 163 14.00 -5.98 -5.53
CA LEU A 163 13.68 -4.91 -4.60
C LEU A 163 14.86 -4.73 -3.63
N PRO A 164 15.53 -3.56 -3.62
CA PRO A 164 16.70 -3.37 -2.79
C PRO A 164 16.33 -2.97 -1.35
N ASN A 165 17.26 -3.20 -0.41
CA ASN A 165 17.03 -3.01 1.03
C ASN A 165 16.67 -1.56 1.41
N ASP A 166 17.12 -0.59 0.62
CA ASP A 166 16.85 0.84 0.84
C ASP A 166 15.40 1.22 0.54
N ALA A 167 14.65 0.44 -0.26
CA ALA A 167 13.23 0.70 -0.53
C ALA A 167 12.37 0.71 0.76
N PHE A 168 12.78 -0.05 1.79
CA PHE A 168 12.11 -0.13 3.09
C PHE A 168 13.04 0.21 4.26
N ALA A 169 14.20 0.81 4.00
CA ALA A 169 15.08 1.24 5.07
C ALA A 169 14.46 2.40 5.85
N ASN A 170 14.74 2.47 7.14
CA ASN A 170 14.53 3.68 7.91
C ASN A 170 15.61 4.70 7.49
N SER A 171 15.29 5.52 6.50
CA SER A 171 16.18 6.49 5.87
C SER A 171 15.44 7.81 5.64
N LYS A 172 16.21 8.88 5.35
CA LYS A 172 15.66 10.20 5.04
C LYS A 172 14.72 10.16 3.82
N ASP A 173 15.06 9.37 2.80
CA ASP A 173 14.26 9.26 1.57
C ASP A 173 12.90 8.59 1.83
N ASN A 174 12.81 7.75 2.86
CA ASN A 174 11.59 7.05 3.25
C ASN A 174 10.78 7.74 4.36
N GLU A 175 11.20 8.92 4.85
CA GLU A 175 10.51 9.63 5.94
C GLU A 175 9.04 9.94 5.62
N GLY A 176 8.74 10.11 4.32
CA GLY A 176 7.39 10.35 3.81
C GLY A 176 6.40 9.21 4.06
N PHE A 177 6.90 7.98 4.23
CA PHE A 177 6.10 6.78 4.48
C PHE A 177 5.85 6.54 5.98
N CYS A 178 6.42 7.37 6.84
CA CYS A 178 6.22 7.31 8.27
C CYS A 178 5.05 8.22 8.63
N LEU A 179 4.02 7.70 9.30
CA LEU A 179 2.81 8.48 9.63
C LEU A 179 2.60 8.65 11.14
N ASN A 180 3.46 8.01 11.94
CA ASN A 180 3.44 8.15 13.38
C ASN A 180 4.08 9.46 13.77
N ASN A 181 3.23 10.43 14.09
CA ASN A 181 3.63 11.71 14.63
C ASN A 181 3.70 11.59 16.15
N THR A 182 4.91 11.50 16.71
CA THR A 182 5.12 11.69 18.15
C THR A 182 5.46 13.14 18.43
N MET A 183 4.81 13.74 19.41
CA MET A 183 5.20 15.04 19.92
C MET A 183 6.36 14.84 20.89
N GLU A 184 7.58 15.18 20.49
CA GLU A 184 8.73 15.29 21.39
C GLU A 184 9.13 16.76 21.46
N ASN A 185 9.20 17.33 22.66
CA ASN A 185 9.63 18.72 22.90
C ASN A 185 8.88 19.80 22.09
N GLY A 186 7.60 19.59 21.79
CA GLY A 186 6.78 20.56 21.05
C GLY A 186 7.00 20.54 19.53
N THR A 187 7.85 19.65 19.01
CA THR A 187 7.99 19.39 17.58
C THR A 187 7.35 18.04 17.21
N GLN A 188 6.66 18.01 16.08
CA GLN A 188 6.06 16.80 15.54
C GLN A 188 7.18 15.99 14.86
N GLN A 189 7.61 14.90 15.51
CA GLN A 189 8.62 14.01 14.94
C GLN A 189 7.94 12.79 14.31
N LEU A 190 8.26 12.55 13.05
CA LEU A 190 7.86 11.35 12.32
C LEU A 190 8.70 10.18 12.82
N LYS A 191 8.09 9.28 13.60
CA LYS A 191 8.76 8.08 14.12
C LYS A 191 8.56 6.93 13.15
N CYS A 192 9.60 6.64 12.37
CA CYS A 192 9.63 5.48 11.48
C CYS A 192 9.80 4.17 12.26
N LEU A 193 9.23 3.09 11.72
CA LEU A 193 9.50 1.74 12.20
C LEU A 193 10.95 1.33 11.86
N PRO A 194 11.48 0.24 12.45
CA PRO A 194 12.77 -0.31 12.05
C PRO A 194 12.82 -0.64 10.55
N SER A 195 14.02 -0.61 9.96
CA SER A 195 14.24 -0.96 8.55
C SER A 195 13.60 -2.31 8.20
N GLY A 196 12.94 -2.37 7.04
CA GLY A 196 12.15 -3.51 6.58
C GLY A 196 10.67 -3.44 6.95
N LEU A 197 10.25 -2.48 7.78
CA LEU A 197 8.87 -2.31 8.22
C LEU A 197 8.36 -0.88 7.97
N PHE A 198 7.09 -0.75 7.63
CA PHE A 198 6.36 0.52 7.54
C PHE A 198 4.88 0.28 7.85
N SER A 199 4.14 1.35 8.16
CA SER A 199 2.71 1.24 8.52
C SER A 199 1.82 1.31 7.28
N LEU A 200 0.92 0.33 7.13
CA LEU A 200 -0.14 0.35 6.13
C LEU A 200 -1.45 0.99 6.62
N SER A 201 -1.44 1.57 7.83
CA SER A 201 -2.64 2.12 8.49
C SER A 201 -3.37 3.21 7.70
N SER A 202 -2.69 3.87 6.75
CA SER A 202 -3.28 4.91 5.91
C SER A 202 -3.62 4.44 4.50
N CYS A 203 -3.27 3.19 4.19
CA CYS A 203 -3.59 2.53 2.92
C CYS A 203 -4.82 1.63 3.07
N VAL A 204 -4.90 0.88 4.18
CA VAL A 204 -6.00 -0.05 4.46
C VAL A 204 -7.15 0.70 5.16
N HIS A 205 -8.32 0.73 4.53
CA HIS A 205 -9.55 1.40 5.02
C HIS A 205 -10.74 0.44 5.12
#